data_AF-A0ABD7J2V9-F1
#
_entry.id   AF-A0ABD7J2V9-F1
#
_cell.length_a   1.000
_cell.length_b   1.000
_cell.length_c   1.000
_cell.angle_alpha   90.00
_cell.angle_beta   90.00
_cell.angle_gamma   90.00
#
_symmetry.space_group_name_H-M   'P 1'
#
loop_
_entity.id
_entity.type
_entity.pdbx_description
1 polymer ?
#
loop_
_entity_poly.entity_id
_entity_poly.type
_entity_poly.pdbx_seq_one_letter_code
_entity_poly.pdbx_strand_id
1 'polypeptide(L)'
;MHLKINNHYVPKTYLKQWARENKIYEYKLLAPHDKCPKWSNVSISRTSSLDSLYLYYDEGEITDEMEDFFSTEFEMQYSSFIDKINSYSILDEIDKEYISKLVASQYLRTLKGFYRIQKFVIDTFPDIIEDLTFSMEQEFKTTGTLRVDNKSKTEYNNFIPLKVDIQKLDEEKSGLIVQTIAGKSLWLFGIKHLLTSTYKALNKISWCIYDAPNNFEWATSDDPVIFLNFYNKKNYNFDGAWGVNNTNIIFPLSPTKLLFATIGQPTTPYQKASLTFAEEIQRYIVENAYSKVYSRIAVKKITKIRKRRVDEKEFREFNDSLKNFHDNYVNDEIPLLKDKL
;
A
#
# COMPACT_ATOMS: atom_id res chain seq x y z
N MET A 1 28.84 3.11 -0.59
CA MET A 1 27.71 2.48 -1.31
C MET A 1 26.80 3.60 -1.81
N HIS A 2 26.29 3.54 -3.04
CA HIS A 2 25.36 4.55 -3.54
C HIS A 2 23.93 4.13 -3.20
N LEU A 3 23.24 4.89 -2.33
CA LEU A 3 21.86 4.64 -1.94
C LEU A 3 20.89 4.84 -3.10
N LYS A 4 19.87 3.96 -3.21
CA LYS A 4 18.77 4.09 -4.17
C LYS A 4 17.74 5.11 -3.68
N ILE A 5 17.96 6.37 -4.06
CA ILE A 5 17.16 7.50 -3.59
C ILE A 5 15.79 7.57 -4.27
N ASN A 6 15.69 7.45 -5.59
CA ASN A 6 14.41 7.62 -6.29
C ASN A 6 13.58 6.33 -6.24
N ASN A 7 12.62 6.29 -5.31
CA ASN A 7 11.84 5.10 -5.00
C ASN A 7 10.48 5.13 -5.69
N HIS A 8 10.14 4.07 -6.43
CA HIS A 8 8.85 3.95 -7.12
C HIS A 8 7.81 3.31 -6.18
N TYR A 9 6.70 4.00 -5.92
CA TYR A 9 5.55 3.45 -5.18
C TYR A 9 4.52 2.77 -6.06
N VAL A 10 4.58 3.01 -7.37
CA VAL A 10 4.08 2.06 -8.35
C VAL A 10 5.26 1.64 -9.25
N PRO A 11 5.62 0.36 -9.28
CA PRO A 11 6.80 -0.12 -9.99
C PRO A 11 6.79 0.26 -11.47
N LYS A 12 7.97 0.58 -12.01
CA LYS A 12 8.14 0.81 -13.45
C LYS A 12 7.83 -0.46 -14.25
N THR A 13 8.20 -1.63 -13.74
CA THR A 13 7.91 -2.94 -14.35
C THR A 13 6.41 -3.16 -14.56
N TYR A 14 5.60 -2.74 -13.59
CA TYR A 14 4.14 -2.71 -13.67
C TYR A 14 3.64 -1.68 -14.69
N LEU A 15 4.06 -0.41 -14.58
CA LEU A 15 3.59 0.67 -15.46
C LEU A 15 3.97 0.46 -16.95
N LYS A 16 5.02 -0.31 -17.24
CA LYS A 16 5.40 -0.69 -18.61
C LYS A 16 4.26 -1.36 -19.38
N GLN A 17 3.32 -2.04 -18.73
CA GLN A 17 2.19 -2.70 -19.40
C GLN A 17 1.24 -1.68 -20.07
N TRP A 18 1.17 -0.46 -19.53
CA TRP A 18 0.39 0.65 -20.09
C TRP A 18 1.23 1.62 -20.92
N ALA A 19 2.56 1.55 -20.82
CA ALA A 19 3.43 2.50 -21.48
C ALA A 19 3.64 2.22 -22.97
N ARG A 20 3.91 3.27 -23.74
CA ARG A 20 4.47 3.21 -25.10
C ARG A 20 5.72 4.09 -25.11
N GLU A 21 6.84 3.55 -25.59
CA GLU A 21 8.14 4.26 -25.62
C GLU A 21 8.54 4.85 -24.25
N ASN A 22 8.34 4.07 -23.17
CA ASN A 22 8.56 4.50 -21.77
C ASN A 22 7.73 5.72 -21.32
N LYS A 23 6.65 6.05 -22.04
CA LYS A 23 5.70 7.10 -21.65
C LYS A 23 4.30 6.54 -21.45
N ILE A 24 3.54 7.19 -20.58
CA ILE A 24 2.20 6.79 -20.18
C ILE A 24 1.31 8.04 -20.07
N TYR A 25 0.02 7.89 -20.35
CA TYR A 25 -0.93 8.97 -20.10
C TYR A 25 -1.31 8.99 -18.63
N GLU A 26 -1.09 10.13 -17.99
CA GLU A 26 -1.41 10.41 -16.59
C GLU A 26 -2.55 11.42 -16.50
N TYR A 27 -3.55 11.11 -15.67
CA TYR A 27 -4.63 12.00 -15.27
C TYR A 27 -4.49 12.27 -13.77
N LYS A 28 -4.05 13.48 -13.43
CA LYS A 28 -3.96 13.94 -12.03
C LYS A 28 -5.35 14.31 -11.51
N LEU A 29 -5.69 13.78 -10.33
CA LEU A 29 -6.95 14.03 -9.63
C LEU A 29 -6.96 15.34 -8.85
N LEU A 30 -5.80 15.94 -8.62
CA LEU A 30 -5.61 17.26 -8.03
C LEU A 30 -4.75 18.11 -8.97
N ALA A 31 -5.22 19.31 -9.29
CA ALA A 31 -4.51 20.27 -10.13
C ALA A 31 -4.54 21.67 -9.49
N PRO A 32 -3.50 22.50 -9.71
CA PRO A 32 -3.46 23.85 -9.13
C PRO A 32 -4.44 24.81 -9.80
N HIS A 33 -4.73 24.62 -11.09
CA HIS A 33 -5.67 25.47 -11.85
C HIS A 33 -6.27 24.75 -13.06
N ASP A 34 -7.39 25.25 -13.58
CA ASP A 34 -8.13 24.60 -14.68
C ASP A 34 -7.39 24.57 -16.02
N LYS A 35 -6.42 25.48 -16.23
CA LYS A 35 -5.62 25.52 -17.47
C LYS A 35 -4.66 24.33 -17.60
N CYS A 36 -4.45 23.54 -16.56
CA CYS A 36 -3.62 22.35 -16.65
C CYS A 36 -4.26 21.33 -17.61
N PRO A 37 -3.50 20.67 -18.50
CA PRO A 37 -4.04 19.62 -19.35
C PRO A 37 -4.68 18.53 -18.49
N LYS A 38 -5.79 17.95 -18.95
CA LYS A 38 -6.44 16.83 -18.24
C LYS A 38 -5.50 15.62 -18.24
N TRP A 39 -5.06 15.22 -19.43
CA TRP A 39 -4.11 14.13 -19.61
C TRP A 39 -2.73 14.69 -19.99
N SER A 40 -1.69 14.18 -19.34
CA SER A 40 -0.30 14.48 -19.66
C SER A 40 0.41 13.20 -20.08
N ASN A 41 1.25 13.28 -21.12
CA ASN A 41 2.07 12.15 -21.53
C ASN A 41 3.43 12.22 -20.82
N VAL A 42 3.65 11.38 -19.82
CA VAL A 42 4.78 11.48 -18.88
C VAL A 42 5.66 10.25 -18.95
N SER A 43 6.94 10.38 -18.60
CA SER A 43 7.84 9.23 -18.51
C SER A 43 7.53 8.38 -17.28
N ILE A 44 7.50 7.06 -17.44
CA ILE A 44 7.33 6.13 -16.32
C ILE A 44 8.47 6.20 -15.29
N SER A 45 9.64 6.75 -15.67
CA SER A 45 10.75 6.96 -14.74
C SER A 45 10.59 8.18 -13.83
N ARG A 46 9.64 9.07 -14.14
CA ARG A 46 9.39 10.34 -13.43
C ARG A 46 7.99 10.44 -12.83
N THR A 47 7.24 9.34 -12.84
CA THR A 47 5.94 9.28 -12.18
C THR A 47 5.86 8.09 -11.22
N SER A 48 4.88 8.15 -10.33
CA SER A 48 4.71 7.24 -9.20
C SER A 48 5.99 7.00 -8.38
N SER A 49 6.80 8.03 -8.19
CA SER A 49 8.00 7.95 -7.36
C SER A 49 8.13 9.12 -6.42
N LEU A 50 8.89 8.90 -5.34
CA LEU A 50 9.27 9.90 -4.36
C LEU A 50 10.70 9.59 -3.89
N ASP A 51 11.52 10.63 -3.82
CA ASP A 51 12.90 10.47 -3.34
C ASP A 51 12.89 10.11 -1.86
N SER A 52 13.76 9.17 -1.51
CA SER A 52 13.94 8.61 -0.18
C SER A 52 12.67 8.04 0.44
N LEU A 53 11.66 7.63 -0.33
CA LEU A 53 10.40 7.08 0.21
C LEU A 53 10.62 5.85 1.09
N TYR A 54 11.55 4.96 0.75
CA TYR A 54 11.79 3.72 1.49
C TYR A 54 13.14 3.67 2.21
N LEU A 55 13.92 4.74 2.17
CA LEU A 55 15.17 4.81 2.95
C LEU A 55 14.86 4.92 4.44
N TYR A 56 15.44 4.09 5.29
CA TYR A 56 15.14 4.14 6.72
C TYR A 56 16.39 3.96 7.57
N TYR A 57 16.29 4.38 8.83
CA TYR A 57 17.34 4.26 9.82
C TYR A 57 17.37 2.86 10.42
N ASP A 58 18.54 2.23 10.38
CA ASP A 58 18.82 0.96 11.03
C ASP A 58 20.22 1.02 11.64
N GLU A 59 20.33 0.63 12.91
CA GLU A 59 21.60 0.48 13.65
C GLU A 59 22.68 1.57 13.45
N GLY A 60 22.30 2.84 13.27
CA GLY A 60 23.25 3.96 13.16
C GLY A 60 23.35 4.57 11.75
N GLU A 61 22.79 3.93 10.74
CA GLU A 61 22.89 4.37 9.34
C GLU A 61 21.54 4.37 8.61
N ILE A 62 21.51 5.06 7.47
CA ILE A 62 20.37 5.03 6.55
C ILE A 62 20.63 3.95 5.51
N THR A 63 19.68 3.03 5.35
CA THR A 63 19.75 1.90 4.43
C THR A 63 18.67 1.97 3.34
N ASP A 64 18.94 1.34 2.19
CA ASP A 64 18.02 1.15 1.07
C ASP A 64 17.53 -0.30 0.89
N GLU A 65 17.67 -1.14 1.93
CA GLU A 65 17.30 -2.57 1.92
C GLU A 65 15.85 -2.82 1.43
N MET A 66 14.91 -1.92 1.74
CA MET A 66 13.53 -2.04 1.28
C MET A 66 13.39 -2.07 -0.25
N GLU A 67 14.24 -1.37 -0.99
CA GLU A 67 14.26 -1.44 -2.46
C GLU A 67 14.77 -2.79 -2.96
N ASP A 68 15.79 -3.35 -2.31
CA ASP A 68 16.28 -4.71 -2.62
C ASP A 68 15.22 -5.77 -2.32
N PHE A 69 14.51 -5.62 -1.19
CA PHE A 69 13.39 -6.46 -0.83
C PHE A 69 12.29 -6.40 -1.91
N PHE A 70 11.86 -5.21 -2.33
CA PHE A 70 10.83 -5.08 -3.36
C PHE A 70 11.27 -5.65 -4.72
N SER A 71 12.52 -5.40 -5.10
CA SER A 71 13.09 -5.95 -6.33
C SER A 71 13.08 -7.47 -6.32
N THR A 72 13.55 -8.07 -5.22
CA THR A 72 13.76 -9.51 -5.10
C THR A 72 12.47 -10.30 -4.97
N GLU A 73 11.58 -9.85 -4.09
CA GLU A 73 10.35 -10.58 -3.80
C GLU A 73 9.28 -10.41 -4.88
N PHE A 74 9.29 -9.30 -5.63
CA PHE A 74 8.18 -8.96 -6.53
C PHE A 74 8.61 -8.58 -7.94
N GLU A 75 9.48 -7.59 -8.11
CA GLU A 75 9.65 -6.93 -9.43
C GLU A 75 10.39 -7.81 -10.45
N MET A 76 11.35 -8.63 -10.02
CA MET A 76 12.11 -9.52 -10.91
C MET A 76 11.24 -10.58 -11.60
N GLN A 77 10.16 -11.02 -10.95
CA GLN A 77 9.28 -12.09 -11.44
C GLN A 77 8.08 -11.58 -12.25
N TYR A 78 7.86 -10.26 -12.28
CA TYR A 78 6.63 -9.68 -12.83
C TYR A 78 6.47 -9.95 -14.33
N SER A 79 7.53 -9.80 -15.11
CA SER A 79 7.47 -9.97 -16.57
C SER A 79 7.14 -11.41 -16.96
N SER A 80 7.82 -12.40 -16.36
CA SER A 80 7.58 -13.82 -16.62
C SER A 80 6.17 -14.23 -16.18
N PHE A 81 5.68 -13.68 -15.07
CA PHE A 81 4.31 -13.89 -14.61
C PHE A 81 3.28 -13.36 -15.62
N ILE A 82 3.48 -12.15 -16.15
CA ILE A 82 2.61 -11.57 -17.18
C ILE A 82 2.63 -12.40 -18.48
N ASP A 83 3.80 -12.87 -18.92
CA ASP A 83 3.93 -13.72 -20.10
C ASP A 83 3.15 -15.03 -19.91
N LYS A 84 3.26 -15.66 -18.73
CA LYS A 84 2.53 -16.88 -18.35
C LYS A 84 1.01 -16.68 -18.39
N ILE A 85 0.52 -15.54 -17.90
CA ILE A 85 -0.91 -15.17 -17.97
C ILE A 85 -1.36 -14.93 -19.40
N ASN A 86 -0.54 -14.27 -20.22
CA ASN A 86 -0.87 -13.97 -21.61
C ASN A 86 -0.94 -15.25 -22.46
N SER A 87 -0.17 -16.29 -22.12
CA SER A 87 -0.23 -17.59 -22.77
C SER A 87 -1.29 -18.54 -22.19
N TYR A 88 -2.11 -18.11 -21.23
CA TYR A 88 -3.11 -18.94 -20.53
C TYR A 88 -2.51 -20.20 -19.90
N SER A 89 -1.27 -20.13 -19.46
CA SER A 89 -0.61 -21.24 -18.79
C SER A 89 -1.30 -21.55 -17.46
N ILE A 90 -1.20 -22.81 -17.03
CA ILE A 90 -1.71 -23.25 -15.74
C ILE A 90 -0.96 -22.52 -14.62
N LEU A 91 -1.71 -22.00 -13.66
CA LEU A 91 -1.17 -21.36 -12.46
C LEU A 91 -0.97 -22.40 -11.36
N ASP A 92 0.29 -22.66 -11.01
CA ASP A 92 0.70 -23.58 -9.96
C ASP A 92 0.71 -22.89 -8.58
N GLU A 93 1.08 -23.63 -7.53
CA GLU A 93 1.12 -23.08 -6.17
C GLU A 93 2.16 -21.97 -6.00
N ILE A 94 3.26 -22.00 -6.76
CA ILE A 94 4.29 -20.95 -6.72
C ILE A 94 3.71 -19.66 -7.32
N ASP A 95 2.96 -19.76 -8.42
CA ASP A 95 2.28 -18.59 -8.99
C ASP A 95 1.23 -18.01 -8.03
N LYS A 96 0.46 -18.86 -7.35
CA LYS A 96 -0.57 -18.42 -6.39
C LYS A 96 0.04 -17.71 -5.20
N GLU A 97 1.17 -18.22 -4.70
CA GLU A 97 1.93 -17.53 -3.66
C GLU A 97 2.49 -16.20 -4.17
N TYR A 98 3.04 -16.17 -5.39
CA TYR A 98 3.54 -14.95 -6.01
C TYR A 98 2.43 -13.91 -6.21
N ILE A 99 1.24 -14.31 -6.65
CA ILE A 99 0.05 -13.43 -6.75
C ILE A 99 -0.26 -12.81 -5.40
N SER A 100 -0.28 -13.62 -4.34
CA SER A 100 -0.58 -13.16 -2.97
C SER A 100 0.44 -12.12 -2.50
N LYS A 101 1.72 -12.40 -2.72
CA LYS A 101 2.85 -11.49 -2.48
C LYS A 101 2.70 -10.19 -3.27
N LEU A 102 2.42 -10.28 -4.57
CA LEU A 102 2.28 -9.14 -5.49
C LEU A 102 1.09 -8.25 -5.11
N VAL A 103 -0.07 -8.82 -4.79
CA VAL A 103 -1.27 -8.10 -4.33
C VAL A 103 -0.98 -7.37 -3.02
N ALA A 104 -0.42 -8.07 -2.04
CA ALA A 104 -0.12 -7.49 -0.74
C ALA A 104 0.90 -6.34 -0.85
N SER A 105 1.99 -6.55 -1.58
CA SER A 105 3.06 -5.54 -1.71
C SER A 105 2.58 -4.32 -2.46
N GLN A 106 1.86 -4.52 -3.56
CA GLN A 106 1.35 -3.43 -4.38
C GLN A 106 0.24 -2.64 -3.69
N TYR A 107 -0.52 -3.25 -2.78
CA TYR A 107 -1.44 -2.54 -1.90
C TYR A 107 -0.67 -1.68 -0.90
N LEU A 108 0.32 -2.25 -0.20
CA LEU A 108 0.98 -1.62 0.95
C LEU A 108 2.00 -0.53 0.60
N ARG A 109 2.74 -0.67 -0.50
CA ARG A 109 3.87 0.22 -0.84
C ARG A 109 3.47 1.59 -1.40
N THR A 110 2.19 1.82 -1.66
CA THR A 110 1.69 3.07 -2.24
C THR A 110 1.65 4.20 -1.21
N LEU A 111 1.58 5.46 -1.66
CA LEU A 111 1.30 6.58 -0.77
C LEU A 111 -0.04 6.41 -0.05
N LYS A 112 -1.05 5.84 -0.73
CA LYS A 112 -2.32 5.48 -0.09
C LYS A 112 -2.12 4.41 0.98
N GLY A 113 -1.24 3.43 0.74
CA GLY A 113 -0.81 2.45 1.72
C GLY A 113 -0.22 3.07 2.99
N PHE A 114 0.65 4.08 2.85
CA PHE A 114 1.15 4.86 3.98
C PHE A 114 -0.01 5.46 4.80
N TYR A 115 -0.95 6.16 4.16
CA TYR A 115 -2.10 6.76 4.86
C TYR A 115 -3.03 5.72 5.50
N ARG A 116 -3.18 4.53 4.89
CA ARG A 116 -3.99 3.45 5.48
C ARG A 116 -3.36 2.95 6.78
N ILE A 117 -2.03 2.73 6.80
CA ILE A 117 -1.33 2.32 8.02
C ILE A 117 -1.30 3.44 9.05
N GLN A 118 -1.02 4.67 8.64
CA GLN A 118 -1.05 5.83 9.53
C GLN A 118 -2.42 5.97 10.22
N LYS A 119 -3.52 5.89 9.45
CA LYS A 119 -4.88 5.92 9.99
C LYS A 119 -5.12 4.77 10.98
N PHE A 120 -4.75 3.55 10.60
CA PHE A 120 -4.89 2.39 11.49
C PHE A 120 -4.16 2.60 12.83
N VAL A 121 -2.92 3.08 12.79
CA VAL A 121 -2.16 3.39 14.02
C VAL A 121 -2.85 4.48 14.83
N ILE A 122 -3.22 5.61 14.23
CA ILE A 122 -3.89 6.71 14.96
C ILE A 122 -5.19 6.23 15.63
N ASP A 123 -5.96 5.40 14.93
CA ASP A 123 -7.27 4.95 15.42
C ASP A 123 -7.17 3.82 16.45
N THR A 124 -6.18 2.92 16.36
CA THR A 124 -6.14 1.66 17.14
C THR A 124 -5.06 1.63 18.23
N PHE A 125 -3.98 2.40 18.06
CA PHE A 125 -2.83 2.32 18.95
C PHE A 125 -3.12 2.76 20.40
N PRO A 126 -3.96 3.78 20.67
CA PRO A 126 -4.35 4.11 22.04
C PRO A 126 -4.96 2.92 22.79
N ASP A 127 -5.94 2.25 22.18
CA ASP A 127 -6.61 1.08 22.77
C ASP A 127 -5.62 -0.07 23.04
N ILE A 128 -4.67 -0.30 22.12
CA ILE A 128 -3.61 -1.32 22.30
C ILE A 128 -2.74 -0.99 23.53
N ILE A 129 -2.38 0.28 23.73
CA ILE A 129 -1.57 0.71 24.87
C ILE A 129 -2.36 0.61 26.18
N GLU A 130 -3.65 0.95 26.16
CA GLU A 130 -4.53 0.80 27.33
C GLU A 130 -4.68 -0.68 27.72
N ASP A 131 -4.96 -1.56 26.76
CA ASP A 131 -5.09 -3.00 26.98
C ASP A 131 -3.78 -3.63 27.49
N LEU A 132 -2.64 -3.21 26.95
CA LEU A 132 -1.31 -3.66 27.39
C LEU A 132 -1.05 -3.20 28.83
N THR A 133 -1.33 -1.93 29.14
CA THR A 133 -1.12 -1.37 30.49
C THR A 133 -2.00 -2.07 31.51
N PHE A 134 -3.27 -2.33 31.16
CA PHE A 134 -4.19 -3.09 32.00
C PHE A 134 -3.68 -4.51 32.24
N SER A 135 -3.23 -5.20 31.18
CA SER A 135 -2.70 -6.57 31.29
C SER A 135 -1.46 -6.64 32.18
N MET A 136 -0.54 -5.67 32.05
CA MET A 136 0.63 -5.54 32.93
C MET A 136 0.23 -5.32 34.40
N GLU A 137 -0.75 -4.46 34.67
CA GLU A 137 -1.25 -4.24 36.03
C GLU A 137 -1.83 -5.52 36.65
N GLN A 138 -2.62 -6.28 35.88
CA GLN A 138 -3.21 -7.54 36.35
C GLN A 138 -2.15 -8.61 36.62
N GLU A 139 -1.14 -8.72 35.74
CA GLU A 139 0.00 -9.62 35.96
C GLU A 139 0.71 -9.25 37.26
N PHE A 140 1.09 -7.98 37.42
CA PHE A 140 1.79 -7.51 38.61
C PHE A 140 1.01 -7.75 39.90
N LYS A 141 -0.30 -7.51 39.91
CA LYS A 141 -1.18 -7.82 41.07
C LYS A 141 -1.20 -9.31 41.42
N THR A 142 -1.05 -10.18 40.43
CA THR A 142 -1.15 -11.64 40.61
C THR A 142 0.18 -12.26 41.03
N THR A 143 1.30 -11.82 40.44
CA THR A 143 2.61 -12.46 40.56
C THR A 143 3.60 -11.65 41.40
N GLY A 144 3.28 -10.39 41.70
CA GLY A 144 4.20 -9.41 42.30
C GLY A 144 5.36 -8.99 41.39
N THR A 145 5.42 -9.48 40.14
CA THR A 145 6.53 -9.26 39.20
C THR A 145 6.05 -9.24 37.75
N LEU A 146 6.60 -8.36 36.92
CA LEU A 146 6.34 -8.39 35.48
C LEU A 146 7.32 -9.34 34.79
N ARG A 147 6.83 -10.31 34.02
CA ARG A 147 7.71 -11.15 33.20
C ARG A 147 8.22 -10.37 32.00
N VAL A 148 9.54 -10.19 31.95
CA VAL A 148 10.22 -9.72 30.75
C VAL A 148 10.69 -10.94 29.95
N ASP A 149 9.97 -11.27 28.89
CA ASP A 149 10.39 -12.33 27.98
C ASP A 149 11.53 -11.83 27.08
N ASN A 150 12.78 -12.12 27.45
CA ASN A 150 13.98 -11.79 26.66
C ASN A 150 14.05 -12.51 25.28
N LYS A 151 13.02 -13.27 24.91
CA LYS A 151 12.98 -14.09 23.69
C LYS A 151 12.55 -13.35 22.43
N SER A 152 12.19 -12.07 22.50
CA SER A 152 11.63 -11.35 21.34
C SER A 152 12.39 -10.08 20.96
N LYS A 153 13.72 -10.16 20.82
CA LYS A 153 14.37 -9.30 19.84
C LYS A 153 13.98 -9.81 18.46
N THR A 154 12.78 -9.45 18.00
CA THR A 154 12.46 -9.61 16.57
C THR A 154 13.35 -8.62 15.81
N GLU A 155 13.82 -9.01 14.62
CA GLU A 155 14.62 -8.16 13.73
C GLU A 155 13.94 -6.80 13.41
N TYR A 156 12.65 -6.66 13.74
CA TYR A 156 11.83 -5.50 13.41
C TYR A 156 11.60 -4.52 14.56
N ASN A 157 12.10 -4.79 15.77
CA ASN A 157 11.94 -3.89 16.92
C ASN A 157 12.54 -2.49 16.63
N ASN A 158 13.49 -2.39 15.70
CA ASN A 158 14.14 -1.13 15.32
C ASN A 158 13.18 -0.15 14.63
N PHE A 159 12.06 -0.59 14.06
CA PHE A 159 11.17 0.29 13.29
C PHE A 159 10.11 1.02 14.11
N ILE A 160 9.84 0.65 15.36
CA ILE A 160 8.75 1.26 16.11
C ILE A 160 9.30 2.50 16.87
N PRO A 161 8.93 3.76 16.52
CA PRO A 161 9.42 4.96 17.21
C PRO A 161 8.61 5.16 18.48
N LEU A 162 9.08 4.59 19.59
CA LEU A 162 8.42 4.69 20.89
C LEU A 162 9.35 5.36 21.89
N LYS A 163 8.81 6.36 22.59
CA LYS A 163 9.37 6.89 23.82
C LYS A 163 8.41 6.58 24.95
N VAL A 164 8.94 5.96 26.00
CA VAL A 164 8.18 5.52 27.16
C VAL A 164 8.77 6.18 28.40
N ASP A 165 7.91 6.80 29.21
CA ASP A 165 8.28 7.44 30.47
C ASP A 165 7.31 6.97 31.58
N ILE A 166 7.81 6.92 32.81
CA ILE A 166 7.02 6.59 34.00
C ILE A 166 6.95 7.85 34.86
N GLN A 167 5.75 8.40 35.00
CA GLN A 167 5.51 9.55 35.88
C GLN A 167 4.78 9.13 37.14
N LYS A 168 5.26 9.57 38.30
CA LYS A 168 4.48 9.44 39.55
C LYS A 168 3.25 10.35 39.47
N LEU A 169 2.08 9.77 39.67
CA LEU A 169 0.82 10.50 39.77
C LEU A 169 0.54 10.87 41.24
N ASP A 170 0.83 9.94 42.16
CA ASP A 170 0.80 10.14 43.62
C ASP A 170 1.76 9.15 44.32
N GLU A 171 1.67 9.01 45.66
CA GLU A 171 2.54 8.10 46.44
C GLU A 171 2.34 6.62 46.10
N GLU A 172 1.17 6.23 45.60
CA GLU A 172 0.78 4.84 45.34
C GLU A 172 0.59 4.54 43.85
N LYS A 173 0.51 5.57 42.98
CA LYS A 173 0.22 5.44 41.56
C LYS A 173 1.32 6.03 40.68
N SER A 174 1.68 5.27 39.66
CA SER A 174 2.51 5.73 38.55
C SER A 174 1.73 5.60 37.25
N GLY A 175 1.86 6.58 36.36
CA GLY A 175 1.33 6.58 35.01
C GLY A 175 2.42 6.26 34.00
N LEU A 176 2.05 5.52 32.97
CA LEU A 176 2.88 5.29 31.80
C LEU A 176 2.56 6.34 30.74
N ILE A 177 3.56 7.07 30.26
CA ILE A 177 3.42 7.98 29.12
C ILE A 177 4.11 7.35 27.93
N VAL A 178 3.33 7.09 26.89
CA VAL A 178 3.83 6.54 25.62
C VAL A 178 3.69 7.62 24.54
N GLN A 179 4.80 7.96 23.91
CA GLN A 179 4.87 8.88 22.78
C GLN A 179 5.34 8.12 21.55
N THR A 180 4.63 8.29 20.43
CA THR A 180 4.99 7.68 19.15
C THR A 180 4.59 8.59 18.00
N ILE A 181 5.18 8.32 16.82
CA ILE A 181 4.83 8.98 15.57
C ILE A 181 4.27 7.93 14.61
N ALA A 182 3.02 8.13 14.19
CA ALA A 182 2.37 7.35 13.12
C ALA A 182 2.94 7.72 11.74
N GLY A 183 4.22 7.44 11.55
CA GLY A 183 5.01 7.92 10.44
C GLY A 183 5.60 6.82 9.57
N LYS A 184 6.65 7.17 8.85
CA LYS A 184 7.28 6.32 7.83
C LYS A 184 7.84 5.03 8.42
N SER A 185 8.45 5.09 9.60
CA SER A 185 9.05 3.91 10.22
C SER A 185 7.99 2.84 10.57
N LEU A 186 6.84 3.25 11.11
CA LEU A 186 5.72 2.33 11.37
C LEU A 186 5.09 1.78 10.09
N TRP A 187 5.05 2.58 9.02
CA TRP A 187 4.59 2.10 7.73
C TRP A 187 5.53 1.02 7.15
N LEU A 188 6.84 1.24 7.18
CA LEU A 188 7.84 0.26 6.72
C LEU A 188 7.84 -1.00 7.60
N PHE A 189 7.68 -0.86 8.92
CA PHE A 189 7.43 -1.97 9.83
C PHE A 189 6.21 -2.79 9.38
N GLY A 190 5.08 -2.10 9.13
CA GLY A 190 3.86 -2.72 8.66
C GLY A 190 4.05 -3.46 7.35
N ILE A 191 4.77 -2.87 6.39
CA ILE A 191 5.12 -3.54 5.13
C ILE A 191 5.90 -4.84 5.39
N LYS A 192 7.02 -4.77 6.13
CA LYS A 192 7.85 -5.96 6.40
C LYS A 192 7.05 -7.04 7.14
N HIS A 193 6.33 -6.67 8.20
CA HIS A 193 5.54 -7.62 8.99
C HIS A 193 4.45 -8.30 8.17
N LEU A 194 3.65 -7.51 7.43
CA LEU A 194 2.53 -8.04 6.64
C LEU A 194 2.99 -8.90 5.48
N LEU A 195 4.16 -8.59 4.88
CA LEU A 195 4.72 -9.35 3.76
C LEU A 195 5.53 -10.57 4.18
N THR A 196 5.92 -10.71 5.44
CA THR A 196 6.59 -11.92 5.94
C THR A 196 5.60 -13.01 6.38
N SER A 197 4.48 -12.61 6.99
CA SER A 197 3.56 -13.58 7.63
C SER A 197 2.10 -13.44 7.19
N THR A 198 1.59 -12.21 7.08
CA THR A 198 0.14 -11.97 6.92
C THR A 198 -0.36 -12.20 5.49
N TYR A 199 0.47 -11.96 4.47
CA TYR A 199 0.09 -12.21 3.05
C TYR A 199 -0.38 -13.65 2.82
N LYS A 200 0.08 -14.61 3.64
CA LYS A 200 -0.29 -16.04 3.55
C LYS A 200 -1.79 -16.27 3.70
N ALA A 201 -2.54 -15.34 4.29
CA ALA A 201 -4.00 -15.38 4.28
C ALA A 201 -4.57 -15.37 2.85
N LEU A 202 -3.89 -14.70 1.92
CA LEU A 202 -4.28 -14.59 0.51
C LEU A 202 -3.98 -15.89 -0.28
N ASN A 203 -3.10 -16.77 0.20
CA ASN A 203 -2.78 -18.04 -0.47
C ASN A 203 -4.00 -18.98 -0.59
N LYS A 204 -5.03 -18.77 0.25
CA LYS A 204 -6.27 -19.55 0.24
C LYS A 204 -7.31 -19.02 -0.75
N ILE A 205 -7.03 -17.90 -1.41
CA ILE A 205 -7.98 -17.23 -2.30
C ILE A 205 -7.99 -17.94 -3.67
N SER A 206 -9.19 -18.13 -4.20
CA SER A 206 -9.39 -18.58 -5.58
C SER A 206 -9.31 -17.37 -6.51
N TRP A 207 -8.24 -17.31 -7.31
CA TRP A 207 -7.98 -16.21 -8.24
C TRP A 207 -8.58 -16.46 -9.63
N CYS A 208 -9.10 -15.40 -10.25
CA CYS A 208 -9.54 -15.37 -11.64
C CYS A 208 -8.80 -14.28 -12.41
N ILE A 209 -8.31 -14.60 -13.59
CA ILE A 209 -7.80 -13.64 -14.57
C ILE A 209 -8.88 -13.38 -15.60
N TYR A 210 -9.35 -12.13 -15.67
CA TYR A 210 -10.27 -11.67 -16.70
C TYR A 210 -9.51 -11.09 -17.89
N ASP A 211 -9.90 -11.53 -19.10
CA ASP A 211 -9.58 -10.83 -20.34
C ASP A 211 -10.50 -9.64 -20.54
N ALA A 212 -9.92 -8.52 -20.98
CA ALA A 212 -10.70 -7.37 -21.40
C ALA A 212 -11.61 -7.74 -22.59
N PRO A 213 -12.83 -7.18 -22.65
CA PRO A 213 -13.66 -7.31 -23.83
C PRO A 213 -13.00 -6.64 -25.04
N ASN A 214 -13.41 -7.03 -26.25
CA ASN A 214 -12.86 -6.47 -27.48
C ASN A 214 -13.00 -4.94 -27.48
N ASN A 215 -11.96 -4.22 -27.91
CA ASN A 215 -11.89 -2.75 -27.95
C ASN A 215 -12.01 -2.07 -26.57
N PHE A 216 -11.68 -2.77 -25.49
CA PHE A 216 -11.62 -2.23 -24.15
C PHE A 216 -10.23 -2.43 -23.57
N GLU A 217 -9.74 -1.42 -22.85
CA GLU A 217 -8.50 -1.49 -22.09
C GLU A 217 -8.73 -0.90 -20.70
N TRP A 218 -8.39 -1.65 -19.64
CA TRP A 218 -8.43 -1.13 -18.28
C TRP A 218 -7.30 -0.13 -18.06
N ALA A 219 -7.63 0.99 -17.42
CA ALA A 219 -6.66 1.87 -16.78
C ALA A 219 -6.08 1.23 -15.51
N THR A 220 -5.06 1.88 -14.95
CA THR A 220 -4.60 1.62 -13.57
C THR A 220 -4.46 2.96 -12.82
N SER A 221 -3.91 2.96 -11.61
CA SER A 221 -3.77 4.15 -10.77
C SER A 221 -2.49 4.10 -9.93
N ASP A 222 -2.29 5.13 -9.11
CA ASP A 222 -1.29 5.15 -8.07
C ASP A 222 -1.64 4.34 -6.81
N ASP A 223 -2.82 3.73 -6.77
CA ASP A 223 -3.26 2.76 -5.78
C ASP A 223 -4.01 1.60 -6.47
N PRO A 224 -3.27 0.68 -7.12
CA PRO A 224 -3.84 -0.17 -8.15
C PRO A 224 -4.55 -1.42 -7.60
N VAL A 225 -4.28 -1.83 -6.37
CA VAL A 225 -4.96 -2.96 -5.72
C VAL A 225 -6.13 -2.44 -4.90
N ILE A 226 -7.31 -2.98 -5.14
CA ILE A 226 -8.55 -2.54 -4.49
C ILE A 226 -9.12 -3.69 -3.68
N PHE A 227 -9.47 -3.40 -2.42
CA PHE A 227 -10.30 -4.25 -1.58
C PHE A 227 -11.68 -3.61 -1.45
N LEU A 228 -12.65 -4.16 -2.17
CA LEU A 228 -13.98 -3.60 -2.33
C LEU A 228 -14.99 -4.40 -1.50
N ASN A 229 -15.72 -3.73 -0.61
CA ASN A 229 -16.94 -4.29 -0.03
C ASN A 229 -18.10 -3.96 -0.96
N PHE A 230 -18.60 -4.95 -1.71
CA PHE A 230 -19.67 -4.75 -2.67
C PHE A 230 -21.01 -5.27 -2.14
N TYR A 231 -21.98 -4.36 -1.96
CA TYR A 231 -23.37 -4.72 -1.65
C TYR A 231 -24.27 -4.58 -2.87
N ASN A 232 -24.10 -3.49 -3.64
CA ASN A 232 -24.70 -3.29 -4.95
C ASN A 232 -24.05 -2.10 -5.68
N LYS A 233 -24.45 -1.82 -6.94
CA LYS A 233 -23.86 -0.77 -7.78
C LYS A 233 -23.91 0.65 -7.22
N LYS A 234 -24.78 0.92 -6.23
CA LYS A 234 -24.94 2.22 -5.55
C LYS A 234 -24.43 2.19 -4.10
N ASN A 235 -24.11 1.02 -3.56
CA ASN A 235 -23.65 0.84 -2.20
C ASN A 235 -22.44 -0.08 -2.17
N TYR A 236 -21.26 0.54 -2.10
CA TYR A 236 -19.97 -0.12 -1.91
C TYR A 236 -19.00 0.86 -1.27
N ASN A 237 -17.95 0.35 -0.64
CA ASN A 237 -16.83 1.14 -0.15
C ASN A 237 -15.50 0.41 -0.42
N PHE A 238 -14.40 1.15 -0.27
CA PHE A 238 -13.03 0.66 -0.50
C PHE A 238 -12.34 0.25 0.82
N ASP A 239 -13.14 -0.05 1.85
CA ASP A 239 -12.68 -0.43 3.19
C ASP A 239 -12.67 -1.95 3.37
N GLY A 240 -12.51 -2.69 2.28
CA GLY A 240 -12.38 -4.16 2.32
C GLY A 240 -11.06 -4.58 2.98
N ALA A 241 -11.01 -5.83 3.45
CA ALA A 241 -9.83 -6.36 4.13
C ALA A 241 -9.51 -7.81 3.73
N TRP A 242 -8.26 -8.20 3.92
CA TRP A 242 -7.69 -9.48 3.45
C TRP A 242 -8.31 -10.73 4.09
N GLY A 243 -8.93 -10.57 5.27
CA GLY A 243 -9.55 -11.65 6.05
C GLY A 243 -11.07 -11.61 6.08
N VAL A 244 -11.70 -10.73 5.31
CA VAL A 244 -13.16 -10.52 5.36
C VAL A 244 -13.83 -11.19 4.16
N ASN A 245 -14.65 -12.21 4.43
CA ASN A 245 -15.43 -12.90 3.41
C ASN A 245 -16.27 -11.94 2.58
N ASN A 246 -16.43 -12.25 1.30
CA ASN A 246 -17.14 -11.45 0.29
C ASN A 246 -16.48 -10.11 -0.08
N THR A 247 -15.28 -9.81 0.41
CA THR A 247 -14.47 -8.71 -0.14
C THR A 247 -14.06 -9.07 -1.57
N ASN A 248 -14.26 -8.17 -2.53
CA ASN A 248 -13.69 -8.32 -3.86
C ASN A 248 -12.27 -7.75 -3.89
N ILE A 249 -11.33 -8.51 -4.44
CA ILE A 249 -9.99 -8.04 -4.73
C ILE A 249 -9.92 -7.76 -6.23
N ILE A 250 -9.53 -6.53 -6.58
CA ILE A 250 -9.42 -6.08 -7.98
C ILE A 250 -8.01 -5.55 -8.19
N PHE A 251 -7.30 -6.09 -9.17
CA PHE A 251 -5.96 -5.61 -9.51
C PHE A 251 -5.73 -5.71 -11.03
N PRO A 252 -5.74 -4.58 -11.77
CA PRO A 252 -5.41 -4.60 -13.19
C PRO A 252 -3.94 -4.97 -13.35
N LEU A 253 -3.64 -6.03 -14.11
CA LEU A 253 -2.27 -6.52 -14.35
C LEU A 253 -1.69 -5.95 -15.64
N SER A 254 -2.56 -5.69 -16.61
CA SER A 254 -2.24 -5.01 -17.86
C SER A 254 -3.50 -4.33 -18.40
N PRO A 255 -3.42 -3.58 -19.51
CA PRO A 255 -4.62 -3.07 -20.18
C PRO A 255 -5.64 -4.15 -20.54
N THR A 256 -5.20 -5.39 -20.75
CA THR A 256 -6.05 -6.49 -21.24
C THR A 256 -6.28 -7.61 -20.23
N LYS A 257 -5.60 -7.58 -19.07
CA LYS A 257 -5.68 -8.62 -18.04
C LYS A 257 -6.00 -8.00 -16.68
N LEU A 258 -7.00 -8.55 -16.00
CA LEU A 258 -7.42 -8.13 -14.67
C LEU A 258 -7.39 -9.33 -13.72
N LEU A 259 -6.67 -9.21 -12.60
CA LEU A 259 -6.79 -10.16 -11.50
C LEU A 259 -8.02 -9.79 -10.66
N PHE A 260 -8.86 -10.80 -10.40
CA PHE A 260 -10.07 -10.66 -9.62
C PHE A 260 -10.25 -11.85 -8.68
N ALA A 261 -10.76 -11.58 -7.48
CA ALA A 261 -11.24 -12.63 -6.59
C ALA A 261 -12.37 -12.11 -5.70
N THR A 262 -13.17 -13.03 -5.18
CA THR A 262 -14.07 -12.77 -4.05
C THR A 262 -13.65 -13.67 -2.90
N ILE A 263 -13.28 -13.09 -1.76
CA ILE A 263 -12.78 -13.85 -0.61
C ILE A 263 -13.86 -14.85 -0.15
N GLY A 264 -13.48 -16.12 -0.05
CA GLY A 264 -14.35 -17.21 0.37
C GLY A 264 -15.23 -17.81 -0.73
N GLN A 265 -15.10 -17.36 -1.99
CA GLN A 265 -15.86 -17.91 -3.11
C GLN A 265 -14.92 -18.57 -4.14
N PRO A 266 -15.23 -19.80 -4.61
CA PRO A 266 -14.46 -20.43 -5.67
C PRO A 266 -14.72 -19.75 -7.02
N THR A 267 -13.72 -19.75 -7.89
CA THR A 267 -13.83 -19.24 -9.27
C THR A 267 -13.04 -20.11 -10.23
N THR A 268 -13.25 -19.90 -11.54
CA THR A 268 -12.40 -20.46 -12.58
C THR A 268 -11.15 -19.58 -12.78
N PRO A 269 -10.00 -20.16 -13.19
CA PRO A 269 -8.74 -19.41 -13.32
C PRO A 269 -8.77 -18.32 -14.39
N TYR A 270 -9.50 -18.52 -15.49
CA TYR A 270 -9.60 -17.57 -16.60
C TYR A 270 -11.04 -17.36 -17.03
N GLN A 271 -11.39 -16.11 -17.35
CA GLN A 271 -12.69 -15.74 -17.88
C GLN A 271 -12.57 -14.55 -18.84
N LYS A 272 -13.56 -14.38 -19.73
CA LYS A 272 -13.68 -13.17 -20.54
C LYS A 272 -14.66 -12.22 -19.88
N ALA A 273 -14.25 -10.98 -19.65
CA ALA A 273 -15.13 -9.97 -19.07
C ALA A 273 -16.23 -9.57 -20.07
N SER A 274 -17.45 -9.38 -19.56
CA SER A 274 -18.48 -8.63 -20.29
C SER A 274 -18.11 -7.14 -20.32
N LEU A 275 -18.63 -6.39 -21.29
CA LEU A 275 -18.43 -4.94 -21.34
C LEU A 275 -18.94 -4.25 -20.08
N THR A 276 -20.11 -4.65 -19.58
CA THR A 276 -20.71 -4.12 -18.34
C THR A 276 -19.78 -4.34 -17.15
N PHE A 277 -19.25 -5.54 -16.97
CA PHE A 277 -18.29 -5.83 -15.89
C PHE A 277 -17.02 -4.99 -16.04
N ALA A 278 -16.44 -4.94 -17.25
CA ALA A 278 -15.23 -4.18 -17.50
C ALA A 278 -15.39 -2.68 -17.20
N GLU A 279 -16.55 -2.10 -17.55
CA GLU A 279 -16.90 -0.72 -17.23
C GLU A 279 -17.09 -0.46 -15.74
N GLU A 280 -17.66 -1.41 -15.00
CA GLU A 280 -17.81 -1.33 -13.54
C GLU A 280 -16.45 -1.39 -12.84
N ILE A 281 -15.60 -2.33 -13.22
CA ILE A 281 -14.22 -2.42 -12.73
C ILE A 281 -13.45 -1.13 -13.03
N GLN A 282 -13.58 -0.59 -14.25
CA GLN A 282 -12.94 0.66 -14.63
C GLN A 282 -13.40 1.83 -13.75
N ARG A 283 -14.68 1.84 -13.35
CA ARG A 283 -15.20 2.82 -12.39
C ARG A 283 -14.51 2.68 -11.04
N TYR A 284 -14.43 1.46 -10.49
CA TYR A 284 -13.79 1.22 -9.19
C TYR A 284 -12.31 1.60 -9.20
N ILE A 285 -11.57 1.30 -10.27
CA ILE A 285 -10.16 1.71 -10.43
C ILE A 285 -10.00 3.24 -10.35
N VAL A 286 -10.87 3.99 -11.03
CA VAL A 286 -10.80 5.45 -11.09
C VAL A 286 -11.26 6.10 -9.78
N GLU A 287 -12.25 5.51 -9.12
CA GLU A 287 -12.75 5.97 -7.82
C GLU A 287 -11.78 5.64 -6.67
N ASN A 288 -11.09 4.50 -6.70
CA ASN A 288 -10.09 4.12 -5.69
C ASN A 288 -8.79 4.92 -5.80
N ALA A 289 -8.42 5.35 -7.01
CA ALA A 289 -7.17 6.07 -7.28
C ALA A 289 -6.87 7.16 -6.24
N TYR A 290 -5.61 7.28 -5.81
CA TYR A 290 -5.27 8.21 -4.74
C TYR A 290 -5.12 9.63 -5.26
N SER A 291 -4.13 9.84 -6.14
CA SER A 291 -3.84 11.14 -6.75
C SER A 291 -3.80 11.08 -8.28
N LYS A 292 -3.66 9.88 -8.87
CA LYS A 292 -3.41 9.72 -10.31
C LYS A 292 -4.06 8.48 -10.90
N VAL A 293 -4.54 8.62 -12.14
CA VAL A 293 -4.96 7.50 -12.99
C VAL A 293 -4.04 7.41 -14.19
N TYR A 294 -3.66 6.21 -14.57
CA TYR A 294 -2.78 5.93 -15.70
C TYR A 294 -3.47 5.10 -16.77
N SER A 295 -3.20 5.39 -18.03
CA SER A 295 -3.76 4.63 -19.16
C SER A 295 -2.83 4.66 -20.37
N ARG A 296 -3.06 3.74 -21.31
CA ARG A 296 -2.29 3.64 -22.56
C ARG A 296 -2.59 4.78 -23.54
N ILE A 297 -3.81 5.31 -23.49
CA ILE A 297 -4.30 6.44 -24.31
C ILE A 297 -5.08 7.41 -23.43
N ALA A 298 -5.19 8.68 -23.80
CA ALA A 298 -6.05 9.62 -23.09
C ALA A 298 -7.54 9.23 -23.20
N VAL A 299 -8.15 8.74 -22.10
CA VAL A 299 -9.55 8.29 -22.09
C VAL A 299 -10.48 9.37 -21.54
N LYS A 300 -11.38 9.90 -22.38
CA LYS A 300 -12.37 10.93 -21.98
C LYS A 300 -13.35 10.43 -20.90
N LYS A 301 -13.74 9.14 -20.95
CA LYS A 301 -14.70 8.53 -19.99
C LYS A 301 -14.18 8.58 -18.54
N ILE A 302 -12.88 8.37 -18.32
CA ILE A 302 -12.24 8.45 -16.99
C ILE A 302 -12.46 9.82 -16.35
N THR A 303 -12.33 10.90 -17.13
CA THR A 303 -12.55 12.28 -16.64
C THR A 303 -14.01 12.57 -16.26
N LYS A 304 -14.95 11.72 -16.70
CA LYS A 304 -16.37 11.77 -16.30
C LYS A 304 -16.67 10.91 -15.08
N ILE A 305 -15.96 9.80 -14.90
CA ILE A 305 -16.09 8.93 -13.72
C ILE A 305 -15.66 9.70 -12.47
N ARG A 306 -14.45 10.28 -12.51
CA ARG A 306 -13.96 11.13 -11.42
C ARG A 306 -13.41 12.44 -11.96
N LYS A 307 -14.12 13.51 -11.65
CA LYS A 307 -13.66 14.87 -11.93
C LYS A 307 -12.45 15.16 -11.04
N ARG A 308 -11.38 15.70 -11.62
CA ARG A 308 -10.26 16.23 -10.84
C ARG A 308 -10.75 17.41 -10.02
N ARG A 309 -10.16 17.58 -8.84
CA ARG A 309 -10.30 18.78 -8.02
C ARG A 309 -9.28 19.81 -8.48
N VAL A 310 -9.68 21.07 -8.44
CA VAL A 310 -8.83 22.20 -8.81
C VAL A 310 -8.77 23.14 -7.64
N ASP A 311 -7.63 23.10 -6.94
CA ASP A 311 -7.39 23.85 -5.72
C ASP A 311 -5.88 24.06 -5.58
N GLU A 312 -5.45 25.32 -5.72
CA GLU A 312 -4.03 25.69 -5.65
C GLU A 312 -3.45 25.48 -4.25
N LYS A 313 -4.26 25.73 -3.20
CA LYS A 313 -3.82 25.58 -1.82
C LYS A 313 -3.64 24.10 -1.48
N GLU A 314 -4.65 23.28 -1.73
CA GLU A 314 -4.57 21.83 -1.50
C GLU A 314 -3.44 21.20 -2.33
N PHE A 315 -3.25 21.66 -3.58
CA PHE A 315 -2.14 21.20 -4.41
C PHE A 315 -0.77 21.55 -3.82
N ARG A 316 -0.58 22.77 -3.28
CA ARG A 316 0.68 23.15 -2.62
C ARG A 316 0.92 22.31 -1.36
N GLU A 317 -0.08 22.22 -0.48
CA GLU A 317 0.00 21.43 0.75
C GLU A 317 0.35 19.97 0.48
N PHE A 318 -0.28 19.37 -0.53
CA PHE A 318 0.04 18.00 -0.95
C PHE A 318 1.49 17.88 -1.43
N ASN A 319 1.98 18.76 -2.30
CA ASN A 319 3.36 18.67 -2.78
C ASN A 319 4.39 18.98 -1.69
N ASP A 320 4.12 19.93 -0.81
CA ASP A 320 5.00 20.28 0.31
C ASP A 320 5.11 19.12 1.30
N SER A 321 3.98 18.44 1.59
CA SER A 321 4.02 17.23 2.44
C SER A 321 4.85 16.09 1.83
N LEU A 322 4.80 15.89 0.51
CA LEU A 322 5.65 14.92 -0.16
C LEU A 322 7.12 15.34 -0.16
N LYS A 323 7.40 16.62 -0.41
CA LYS A 323 8.78 17.15 -0.42
C LYS A 323 9.45 17.00 0.95
N ASN A 324 8.71 17.29 2.01
CA ASN A 324 9.22 17.23 3.39
C ASN A 324 9.08 15.83 4.01
N PHE A 325 8.59 14.83 3.26
CA PHE A 325 8.31 13.49 3.79
C PHE A 325 9.55 12.85 4.44
N HIS A 326 10.71 12.92 3.78
CA HIS A 326 11.94 12.36 4.32
C HIS A 326 12.58 13.26 5.38
N ASP A 327 12.49 14.57 5.24
CA ASP A 327 13.05 15.50 6.22
C ASP A 327 12.32 15.38 7.57
N ASN A 328 10.99 15.28 7.56
CA ASN A 328 10.19 15.03 8.76
C ASN A 328 10.58 13.68 9.40
N TYR A 329 10.79 12.64 8.59
CA TYR A 329 11.30 11.36 9.10
C TYR A 329 12.64 11.51 9.82
N VAL A 330 13.60 12.22 9.22
CA VAL A 330 14.95 12.39 9.78
C VAL A 330 14.92 13.24 11.06
N ASN A 331 14.12 14.30 11.08
CA ASN A 331 14.11 15.27 12.17
C ASN A 331 13.21 14.86 13.34
N ASP A 332 12.11 14.14 13.07
CA ASP A 332 11.08 13.84 14.07
C ASP A 332 11.08 12.36 14.49
N GLU A 333 11.19 11.42 13.55
CA GLU A 333 11.10 9.98 13.86
C GLU A 333 12.44 9.37 14.30
N ILE A 334 13.54 9.66 13.61
CA ILE A 334 14.86 9.08 13.94
C ILE A 334 15.29 9.35 15.39
N PRO A 335 15.10 10.54 15.99
CA PRO A 335 15.43 10.75 17.40
C PRO A 335 14.73 9.75 18.34
N LEU A 336 13.45 9.45 18.10
CA LEU A 336 12.70 8.47 18.88
C LEU A 336 13.15 7.02 18.64
N LEU A 337 13.77 6.73 17.49
CA LEU A 337 14.34 5.41 17.20
C LEU A 337 15.70 5.22 17.90
N LYS A 338 16.44 6.32 18.11
CA LYS A 338 17.75 6.33 18.79
C LYS A 338 17.63 6.28 20.30
N ASP A 339 16.58 6.87 20.87
CA ASP A 339 16.33 6.94 22.32
C ASP A 339 15.88 5.59 22.93
N LYS A 340 16.13 4.46 22.27
CA LYS A 340 15.81 3.14 22.79
C LYS A 340 16.84 2.74 23.85
N LEU A 341 16.36 2.71 25.10
CA LEU A 341 17.03 2.27 26.33
C LEU A 341 17.81 0.96 26.18
#